data_AF-A0A238WBM3-F1
#
_entry.id   AF-A0A238WBM3-F1
#
_cell.length_a   1.000
_cell.length_b   1.000
_cell.length_c   1.000
_cell.angle_alpha   90.00
_cell.angle_beta   90.00
_cell.angle_gamma   90.00
#
_symmetry.space_group_name_H-M   'P 1'
#
loop_
_entity.id
_entity.type
_entity.pdbx_description
1 polymer ?
#
loop_
_entity_poly.entity_id
_entity_poly.type
_entity_poly.pdbx_seq_one_letter_code
_entity_poly.pdbx_strand_id
1 'polypeptide(L)'
;MITEARQHIVNHVARGRRDCATIVEDTVEYLHGEAEPAQIRALAWGLVGPAFEAHLAAQAGWPERTDNDRLTDAFQALDRAGIVAREEFSCCQNCGVAEIGGESESGRGYVFYHWQDAERAADGGTLYLAYGLIKPAAEGASAVRIGQEVAAALRAEGLEVVWDGSAGQRINVRMTWARRRHGRLAAYLAEDPAGSPAIEVEVISGKAGPGVGGVTPALQLERLVLPWLPDEVTVRLTTPDGRAIEVHREFDRLVDADGRQTGRFAGLSLLGEGEGEGDVIPEDGLLSVLVSTTGLGCRPMTLPETFAALRGLPCTRSWLSAVGRSGGCVQMVWEEGRLWLETPDVEAAASFGKYATVAEAESMLAVLAEEDRVAVRDLAGVIAKPW
;
A
#
# COMPACT_ATOMS: atom_id res chain seq x y z
N MET A 1 21.47 -19.04 8.84
CA MET A 1 21.04 -18.84 7.43
C MET A 1 19.66 -19.40 7.05
N ILE A 2 19.43 -20.66 6.63
CA ILE A 2 18.11 -21.07 6.06
C ILE A 2 16.92 -20.81 7.02
N THR A 3 17.03 -21.23 8.27
CA THR A 3 15.98 -21.02 9.28
C THR A 3 15.72 -19.54 9.54
N GLU A 4 16.78 -18.75 9.55
CA GLU A 4 16.76 -17.31 9.81
C GLU A 4 16.16 -16.53 8.62
N ALA A 5 16.56 -16.84 7.39
CA ALA A 5 15.94 -16.36 6.16
C ALA A 5 14.44 -16.67 6.14
N ARG A 6 14.07 -17.91 6.48
CA ARG A 6 12.66 -18.32 6.54
C ARG A 6 11.88 -17.52 7.57
N GLN A 7 12.40 -17.35 8.78
CA GLN A 7 11.74 -16.55 9.82
C GLN A 7 11.56 -15.10 9.39
N HIS A 8 12.61 -14.50 8.83
CA HIS A 8 12.58 -13.13 8.33
C HIS A 8 11.52 -12.95 7.21
N ILE A 9 11.50 -13.85 6.23
CA ILE A 9 10.51 -13.84 5.14
C ILE A 9 9.09 -14.01 5.66
N VAL A 10 8.84 -15.02 6.51
CA VAL A 10 7.51 -15.26 7.09
C VAL A 10 7.02 -14.03 7.85
N ASN A 11 7.90 -13.37 8.61
CA ASN A 11 7.57 -12.15 9.34
C ASN A 11 7.22 -10.99 8.39
N HIS A 12 8.03 -10.75 7.35
CA HIS A 12 7.76 -9.73 6.33
C HIS A 12 6.45 -9.98 5.58
N VAL A 13 6.16 -11.25 5.25
CA VAL A 13 4.87 -11.65 4.66
C VAL A 13 3.74 -11.32 5.63
N ALA A 14 3.83 -11.75 6.90
CA ALA A 14 2.81 -11.51 7.92
C ALA A 14 2.55 -10.02 8.19
N ARG A 15 3.58 -9.16 8.18
CA ARG A 15 3.45 -7.71 8.37
C ARG A 15 2.70 -6.99 7.24
N GLY A 16 2.72 -7.54 6.03
CA GLY A 16 1.85 -7.06 4.94
C GLY A 16 2.29 -5.78 4.21
N ARG A 17 3.47 -5.20 4.50
CA ARG A 17 3.87 -3.87 3.97
C ARG A 17 4.73 -3.88 2.71
N ARG A 18 5.42 -4.97 2.43
CA ARG A 18 6.40 -5.08 1.32
C ARG A 18 5.91 -6.09 0.29
N ASP A 19 6.10 -5.83 -0.99
CA ASP A 19 5.82 -6.78 -2.08
C ASP A 19 6.85 -7.92 -2.12
N CYS A 20 6.56 -8.98 -2.86
CA CYS A 20 7.36 -10.19 -2.92
C CYS A 20 8.84 -9.94 -3.29
N ALA A 21 9.09 -9.15 -4.34
CA ALA A 21 10.45 -8.85 -4.79
C ALA A 21 11.23 -8.02 -3.75
N THR A 22 10.57 -7.05 -3.12
CA THR A 22 11.18 -6.24 -2.06
C THR A 22 11.53 -7.10 -0.84
N ILE A 23 10.70 -8.07 -0.46
CA ILE A 23 11.02 -9.01 0.65
C ILE A 23 12.29 -9.82 0.34
N VAL A 24 12.49 -10.23 -0.91
CA VAL A 24 13.71 -10.93 -1.32
C VAL A 24 14.94 -10.05 -1.14
N GLU A 25 14.90 -8.79 -1.60
CA GLU A 25 16.02 -7.86 -1.45
C GLU A 25 16.25 -7.47 0.03
N ASP A 26 15.18 -7.24 0.80
CA ASP A 26 15.25 -7.01 2.26
C ASP A 26 15.94 -8.21 2.95
N THR A 27 15.69 -9.45 2.49
CA THR A 27 16.36 -10.66 3.03
C THR A 27 17.85 -10.70 2.68
N VAL A 28 18.24 -10.24 1.48
CA VAL A 28 19.65 -10.13 1.07
C VAL A 28 20.39 -9.11 1.93
N GLU A 29 19.76 -7.97 2.20
CA GLU A 29 20.31 -6.95 3.10
C GLU A 29 20.42 -7.46 4.54
N TYR A 30 19.36 -8.12 5.04
CA TYR A 30 19.32 -8.64 6.41
C TYR A 30 20.42 -9.66 6.69
N LEU A 31 20.74 -10.51 5.71
CA LEU A 31 21.77 -11.55 5.82
C LEU A 31 23.12 -11.11 5.22
N HIS A 32 23.34 -9.80 5.08
CA HIS A 32 24.58 -9.27 4.54
C HIS A 32 25.80 -9.79 5.31
N GLY A 33 26.76 -10.38 4.60
CA GLY A 33 27.99 -10.95 5.17
C GLY A 33 27.89 -12.43 5.56
N GLU A 34 26.69 -13.02 5.56
CA GLU A 34 26.49 -14.45 5.87
C GLU A 34 26.80 -15.39 4.68
N ALA A 35 26.60 -14.90 3.45
CA ALA A 35 26.92 -15.60 2.20
C ALA A 35 26.99 -14.61 1.02
N GLU A 36 27.31 -15.10 -0.19
CA GLU A 36 27.27 -14.27 -1.39
C GLU A 36 25.83 -13.78 -1.67
N PRO A 37 25.62 -12.50 -2.03
CA PRO A 37 24.26 -11.96 -2.24
C PRO A 37 23.41 -12.75 -3.22
N ALA A 38 24.02 -13.31 -4.28
CA ALA A 38 23.31 -14.15 -5.25
C ALA A 38 22.79 -15.46 -4.63
N GLN A 39 23.52 -16.05 -3.68
CA GLN A 39 23.11 -17.26 -2.98
C GLN A 39 21.97 -16.97 -2.01
N ILE A 40 22.02 -15.85 -1.29
CA ILE A 40 20.95 -15.42 -0.40
C ILE A 40 19.68 -15.13 -1.20
N ARG A 41 19.80 -14.46 -2.35
CA ARG A 41 18.67 -14.17 -3.23
C ARG A 41 17.99 -15.42 -3.76
N ALA A 42 18.76 -16.39 -4.24
CA ALA A 42 18.21 -17.68 -4.69
C ALA A 42 17.52 -18.44 -3.54
N LEU A 43 18.12 -18.44 -2.35
CA LEU A 43 17.49 -19.00 -1.16
C LEU A 43 16.17 -18.29 -0.82
N ALA A 44 16.15 -16.96 -0.85
CA ALA A 44 14.97 -16.16 -0.54
C ALA A 44 13.84 -16.41 -1.54
N TRP A 45 14.14 -16.45 -2.85
CA TRP A 45 13.16 -16.82 -3.88
C TRP A 45 12.56 -18.20 -3.65
N GLY A 46 13.36 -19.18 -3.24
CA GLY A 46 12.87 -20.51 -2.87
C GLY A 46 12.01 -20.56 -1.60
N LEU A 47 12.03 -19.52 -0.76
CA LEU A 47 11.31 -19.46 0.51
C LEU A 47 10.07 -18.54 0.48
N VAL A 48 10.05 -17.50 -0.36
CA VAL A 48 8.92 -16.55 -0.43
C VAL A 48 7.64 -17.22 -0.94
N GLY A 49 7.70 -18.09 -1.94
CA GLY A 49 6.52 -18.77 -2.48
C GLY A 49 5.70 -19.50 -1.40
N PRO A 50 6.30 -20.46 -0.67
CA PRO A 50 5.63 -21.15 0.42
C PRO A 50 5.13 -20.23 1.55
N ALA A 51 5.84 -19.13 1.84
CA ALA A 51 5.42 -18.18 2.87
C ALA A 51 4.16 -17.40 2.45
N PHE A 52 4.11 -16.92 1.21
CA PHE A 52 2.93 -16.26 0.65
C PHE A 52 1.75 -17.22 0.55
N GLU A 53 1.95 -18.45 0.07
CA GLU A 53 0.91 -19.48 0.01
C GLU A 53 0.28 -19.74 1.38
N ALA A 54 1.11 -19.94 2.41
CA ALA A 54 0.63 -20.17 3.77
C ALA A 54 -0.17 -18.96 4.30
N HIS A 55 0.33 -17.73 4.06
CA HIS A 55 -0.35 -16.50 4.50
C HIS A 55 -1.68 -16.30 3.78
N LEU A 56 -1.73 -16.45 2.46
CA LEU A 56 -2.94 -16.25 1.67
C LEU A 56 -3.98 -17.35 1.95
N ALA A 57 -3.54 -18.58 2.21
CA ALA A 57 -4.42 -19.66 2.66
C ALA A 57 -5.02 -19.35 4.05
N ALA A 58 -4.23 -18.83 4.99
CA ALA A 58 -4.74 -18.39 6.29
C ALA A 58 -5.70 -17.20 6.15
N GLN A 59 -5.35 -16.22 5.30
CA GLN A 59 -6.14 -15.02 5.02
C GLN A 59 -7.55 -15.31 4.52
N ALA A 60 -7.73 -16.41 3.77
CA ALA A 60 -9.03 -16.85 3.28
C ALA A 60 -9.99 -17.27 4.41
N GLY A 61 -9.47 -17.70 5.57
CA GLY A 61 -10.26 -18.08 6.74
C GLY A 61 -10.47 -16.96 7.76
N TRP A 62 -9.88 -15.77 7.56
CA TRP A 62 -10.01 -14.66 8.50
C TRP A 62 -11.39 -14.00 8.45
N PRO A 63 -11.90 -13.49 9.59
CA PRO A 63 -13.15 -12.74 9.62
C PRO A 63 -13.05 -11.50 8.74
N GLU A 64 -14.19 -11.02 8.22
CA GLU A 64 -14.28 -9.83 7.36
C GLU A 64 -13.48 -8.64 7.92
N ARG A 65 -13.58 -8.42 9.25
CA ARG A 65 -12.83 -7.41 9.99
C ARG A 65 -11.88 -8.07 10.98
N THR A 66 -10.57 -7.91 10.80
CA THR A 66 -9.53 -8.44 11.71
C THR A 66 -9.16 -7.45 12.81
N ASP A 67 -8.34 -7.87 13.77
CA ASP A 67 -7.80 -6.94 14.77
C ASP A 67 -6.87 -5.89 14.15
N ASN A 68 -6.20 -6.18 13.03
CA ASN A 68 -5.43 -5.18 12.29
C ASN A 68 -6.34 -4.12 11.64
N ASP A 69 -7.52 -4.51 11.17
CA ASP A 69 -8.49 -3.54 10.64
C ASP A 69 -9.06 -2.66 11.75
N ARG A 70 -9.37 -3.25 12.92
CA ARG A 70 -9.75 -2.52 14.14
C ARG A 70 -8.67 -1.54 14.61
N LEU A 71 -7.41 -1.96 14.53
CA LEU A 71 -6.26 -1.11 14.86
C LEU A 71 -6.18 0.10 13.91
N THR A 72 -6.34 -0.14 12.60
CA THR A 72 -6.38 0.93 11.60
C THR A 72 -7.53 1.90 11.85
N ASP A 73 -8.73 1.40 12.14
CA ASP A 73 -9.88 2.25 12.45
C ASP A 73 -9.65 3.10 13.72
N ALA A 74 -9.06 2.52 14.77
CA ALA A 74 -8.69 3.26 15.99
C ALA A 74 -7.62 4.33 15.72
N PHE A 75 -6.61 4.02 14.91
CA PHE A 75 -5.55 4.96 14.54
C PHE A 75 -6.13 6.12 13.73
N GLN A 76 -6.98 5.86 12.75
CA GLN A 76 -7.66 6.92 12.02
C GLN A 76 -8.54 7.79 12.93
N ALA A 77 -9.28 7.17 13.87
CA ALA A 77 -10.11 7.93 14.82
C ALA A 77 -9.27 8.87 15.69
N LEU A 78 -8.09 8.42 16.13
CA LEU A 78 -7.13 9.23 16.88
C LEU A 78 -6.56 10.37 16.04
N ASP A 79 -6.19 10.09 14.79
CA ASP A 79 -5.64 11.08 13.85
C ASP A 79 -6.67 12.17 13.55
N ARG A 80 -7.94 11.81 13.32
CA ARG A 80 -9.06 12.76 13.20
C ARG A 80 -9.31 13.57 14.48
N ALA A 81 -9.00 13.04 15.65
CA ALA A 81 -9.11 13.71 16.94
C ALA A 81 -7.87 14.56 17.31
N GLY A 82 -6.93 14.74 16.38
CA GLY A 82 -5.73 15.57 16.53
C GLY A 82 -4.56 14.89 17.26
N ILE A 83 -4.61 13.57 17.44
CA ILE A 83 -3.48 12.76 17.93
C ILE A 83 -2.82 12.11 16.71
N VAL A 84 -1.59 12.49 16.39
CA VAL A 84 -0.88 11.91 15.24
C VAL A 84 -0.69 10.42 15.44
N ALA A 85 -1.42 9.63 14.67
CA ALA A 85 -1.42 8.18 14.78
C ALA A 85 -0.71 7.58 13.56
N ARG A 86 0.38 6.83 13.79
CA ARG A 86 1.16 6.20 12.70
C ARG A 86 1.40 4.73 12.95
N GLU A 87 0.87 3.91 12.07
CA GLU A 87 1.15 2.48 12.07
C GLU A 87 2.55 2.20 11.51
N GLU A 88 3.30 1.32 12.18
CA GLU A 88 4.59 0.82 11.70
C GLU A 88 5.59 1.92 11.31
N PHE A 89 5.65 2.95 12.14
CA PHE A 89 6.40 4.17 11.90
C PHE A 89 7.83 4.06 12.42
N SER A 90 8.79 4.28 11.51
CA SER A 90 10.22 4.19 11.78
C SER A 90 10.70 2.78 12.16
N CYS A 91 12.03 2.60 12.26
CA CYS A 91 12.61 1.28 12.51
C CYS A 91 12.52 0.85 13.98
N CYS A 92 12.64 1.80 14.91
CA CYS A 92 12.64 1.56 16.35
C CYS A 92 12.03 2.74 17.12
N GLN A 93 11.81 2.56 18.43
CA GLN A 93 11.20 3.57 19.28
C GLN A 93 11.95 4.91 19.28
N ASN A 94 13.29 4.90 19.35
CA ASN A 94 14.07 6.14 19.42
C ASN A 94 13.97 6.96 18.12
N CYS A 95 14.05 6.29 16.97
CA CYS A 95 13.86 6.93 15.67
C CYS A 95 12.44 7.46 15.53
N GLY A 96 11.44 6.66 15.90
CA GLY A 96 10.04 7.09 15.87
C GLY A 96 9.77 8.33 16.73
N VAL A 97 10.29 8.39 17.96
CA VAL A 97 10.15 9.59 18.82
C VAL A 97 10.85 10.82 18.21
N ALA A 98 12.00 10.64 17.56
CA ALA A 98 12.73 11.73 16.91
C ALA A 98 12.00 12.27 15.67
N GLU A 99 11.30 11.41 14.93
CA GLU A 99 10.68 11.72 13.64
C GLU A 99 9.21 12.15 13.74
N ILE A 100 8.45 11.62 14.70
CA ILE A 100 6.98 11.78 14.77
C ILE A 100 6.53 13.23 14.90
N GLY A 101 7.37 14.12 15.44
CA GLY A 101 7.08 15.55 15.52
C GLY A 101 7.00 16.24 14.15
N GLY A 102 7.61 15.67 13.11
CA GLY A 102 7.55 16.17 11.73
C GLY A 102 6.25 15.81 10.99
N GLU A 103 5.48 14.84 11.50
CA GLU A 103 4.25 14.36 10.85
C GLU A 103 3.08 15.34 11.00
N SER A 104 3.12 16.25 11.97
CA SER A 104 2.12 17.31 12.13
C SER A 104 2.64 18.49 12.93
N GLU A 105 2.44 19.69 12.39
CA GLU A 105 2.73 20.93 13.12
C GLU A 105 1.67 21.28 14.17
N SER A 106 0.47 20.73 14.07
CA SER A 106 -0.70 21.08 14.90
C SER A 106 -1.19 19.98 15.83
N GLY A 107 -0.64 18.76 15.72
CA GLY A 107 -1.02 17.64 16.57
C GLY A 107 -0.71 17.91 18.05
N ARG A 108 -1.66 17.56 18.93
CA ARG A 108 -1.51 17.76 20.40
C ARG A 108 -0.79 16.61 21.11
N GLY A 109 -0.72 15.46 20.45
CA GLY A 109 -0.05 14.26 20.93
C GLY A 109 0.17 13.28 19.79
N TYR A 110 0.85 12.19 20.07
CA TYR A 110 1.12 11.14 19.11
C TYR A 110 0.84 9.75 19.69
N VAL A 111 0.63 8.80 18.79
CA VAL A 111 0.71 7.37 19.04
C VAL A 111 1.34 6.67 17.84
N PHE A 112 2.24 5.73 18.08
CA PHE A 112 2.75 4.87 17.02
C PHE A 112 3.20 3.51 17.55
N TYR A 113 3.31 2.55 16.66
CA TYR A 113 4.17 1.37 16.86
C TYR A 113 5.20 1.35 15.74
N HIS A 114 6.41 0.85 16.02
CA HIS A 114 7.50 0.82 15.03
C HIS A 114 7.62 -0.56 14.40
N TRP A 115 8.51 -0.68 13.41
CA TRP A 115 8.80 -1.95 12.73
C TRP A 115 9.01 -3.10 13.73
N GLN A 116 9.95 -3.01 14.67
CA GLN A 116 10.22 -4.12 15.62
C GLN A 116 9.02 -4.52 16.52
N ASP A 117 8.04 -3.63 16.76
CA ASP A 117 6.82 -4.03 17.48
C ASP A 117 5.88 -4.82 16.57
N ALA A 118 5.79 -4.42 15.30
CA ALA A 118 5.04 -5.13 14.28
C ALA A 118 5.61 -6.53 14.05
N GLU A 119 6.95 -6.67 14.03
CA GLU A 119 7.61 -7.98 13.93
C GLU A 119 7.22 -8.87 15.10
N ARG A 120 7.33 -8.37 16.33
CA ARG A 120 6.98 -9.11 17.53
C ARG A 120 5.51 -9.54 17.53
N ALA A 121 4.60 -8.66 17.12
CA ALA A 121 3.18 -8.97 17.04
C ALA A 121 2.88 -10.00 15.95
N ALA A 122 3.52 -9.88 14.78
CA ALA A 122 3.40 -10.84 13.67
C ALA A 122 3.94 -12.23 14.03
N ASP A 123 4.95 -12.31 14.90
CA ASP A 123 5.48 -13.57 15.45
C ASP A 123 4.61 -14.17 16.59
N GLY A 124 3.41 -13.62 16.82
CA GLY A 124 2.47 -14.10 17.84
C GLY A 124 2.67 -13.49 19.24
N GLY A 125 3.51 -12.47 19.35
CA GLY A 125 3.65 -11.66 20.56
C GLY A 125 2.53 -10.62 20.73
N THR A 126 2.77 -9.67 21.63
CA THR A 126 1.85 -8.52 21.84
C THR A 126 2.38 -7.28 21.14
N LEU A 127 1.45 -6.39 20.76
CA LEU A 127 1.79 -5.11 20.13
C LEU A 127 1.96 -4.05 21.21
N TYR A 128 3.05 -3.27 21.12
CA TYR A 128 3.27 -2.12 22.00
C TYR A 128 3.12 -0.81 21.24
N LEU A 129 2.42 0.16 21.82
CA LEU A 129 2.27 1.50 21.26
C LEU A 129 3.04 2.50 22.13
N ALA A 130 3.91 3.26 21.50
CA ALA A 130 4.49 4.46 22.09
C ALA A 130 3.49 5.62 21.92
N TYR A 131 3.39 6.50 22.90
CA TYR A 131 2.54 7.67 22.85
C TYR A 131 3.18 8.82 23.65
N GLY A 132 2.74 10.04 23.37
CA GLY A 132 3.27 11.22 24.04
C GLY A 132 2.72 12.53 23.50
N LEU A 133 3.37 13.62 23.86
CA LEU A 133 3.06 14.96 23.36
C LEU A 133 3.96 15.28 22.16
N ILE A 134 3.43 15.94 21.13
CA ILE A 134 4.23 16.41 19.97
C ILE A 134 4.98 17.69 20.29
N LYS A 135 4.31 18.65 20.94
CA LYS A 135 4.93 19.88 21.47
C LYS A 135 4.76 19.90 22.99
N PRO A 136 5.81 20.12 23.78
CA PRO A 136 5.63 20.52 25.17
C PRO A 136 5.05 21.95 25.18
N ALA A 137 4.22 22.27 26.19
CA ALA A 137 3.80 23.65 26.57
C ALA A 137 2.43 24.21 26.09
N ALA A 138 1.38 23.39 26.02
CA ALA A 138 0.05 23.92 26.37
C ALA A 138 -0.23 23.64 27.85
N GLU A 139 -0.70 24.62 28.63
CA GLU A 139 -1.10 24.40 30.02
C GLU A 139 -2.16 23.28 30.09
N GLY A 140 -1.88 22.24 30.90
CA GLY A 140 -2.77 21.08 31.05
C GLY A 140 -2.54 19.92 30.06
N ALA A 141 -1.57 20.01 29.15
CA ALA A 141 -1.16 18.89 28.30
C ALA A 141 -0.50 17.77 29.14
N SER A 142 -0.94 16.54 28.94
CA SER A 142 -0.47 15.39 29.71
C SER A 142 -0.35 14.18 28.81
N ALA A 143 0.84 13.56 28.78
CA ALA A 143 1.04 12.30 28.10
C ALA A 143 0.07 11.22 28.62
N VAL A 144 -0.23 11.21 29.92
CA VAL A 144 -1.23 10.29 30.51
C VAL A 144 -2.61 10.50 29.89
N ARG A 145 -3.03 11.74 29.63
CA ARG A 145 -4.31 12.00 28.93
C ARG A 145 -4.29 11.46 27.50
N ILE A 146 -3.20 11.65 26.76
CA ILE A 146 -3.04 11.05 25.43
C ILE A 146 -3.14 9.52 25.53
N GLY A 147 -2.46 8.90 26.48
CA GLY A 147 -2.53 7.45 26.69
C GLY A 147 -3.95 6.96 27.03
N GLN A 148 -4.71 7.73 27.82
CA GLN A 148 -6.11 7.43 28.12
C GLN A 148 -6.98 7.47 26.87
N GLU A 149 -6.81 8.47 26.01
CA GLU A 149 -7.55 8.60 24.75
C GLU A 149 -7.19 7.50 23.76
N VAL A 150 -5.90 7.16 23.62
CA VAL A 150 -5.43 6.03 22.82
C VAL A 150 -6.06 4.73 23.31
N ALA A 151 -5.97 4.45 24.61
CA ALA A 151 -6.54 3.24 25.20
C ALA A 151 -8.07 3.19 25.06
N ALA A 152 -8.76 4.33 25.14
CA ALA A 152 -10.20 4.42 24.93
C ALA A 152 -10.58 4.14 23.47
N ALA A 153 -9.88 4.72 22.50
CA ALA A 153 -10.12 4.50 21.07
C ALA A 153 -9.91 3.02 20.69
N LEU A 154 -8.82 2.41 21.14
CA LEU A 154 -8.54 0.98 20.90
C LEU A 154 -9.64 0.08 21.50
N ARG A 155 -10.10 0.37 22.73
CA ARG A 155 -11.19 -0.38 23.36
C ARG A 155 -12.53 -0.16 22.67
N ALA A 156 -12.78 1.02 22.12
CA ALA A 156 -14.00 1.30 21.35
C ALA A 156 -14.07 0.43 20.09
N GLU A 157 -12.93 0.08 19.49
CA GLU A 157 -12.83 -0.86 18.38
C GLU A 157 -12.80 -2.34 18.82
N GLY A 158 -12.93 -2.61 20.12
CA GLY A 158 -12.99 -3.96 20.68
C GLY A 158 -11.63 -4.63 20.91
N LEU A 159 -10.52 -3.87 20.89
CA LEU A 159 -9.18 -4.40 21.16
C LEU A 159 -8.93 -4.52 22.67
N GLU A 160 -8.21 -5.57 23.08
CA GLU A 160 -7.81 -5.77 24.47
C GLU A 160 -6.57 -4.94 24.81
N VAL A 161 -6.73 -3.97 25.72
CA VAL A 161 -5.67 -3.01 26.09
C VAL A 161 -5.22 -3.21 27.53
N VAL A 162 -3.93 -3.49 27.70
CA VAL A 162 -3.23 -3.59 28.99
C VAL A 162 -2.30 -2.38 29.17
N TRP A 163 -2.67 -1.49 30.09
CA TRP A 163 -1.89 -0.30 30.43
C TRP A 163 -2.23 0.17 31.85
N ASP A 164 -1.22 0.54 32.64
CA ASP A 164 -1.37 0.91 34.06
C ASP A 164 -1.76 2.38 34.30
N GLY A 165 -1.86 3.18 33.24
CA GLY A 165 -2.15 4.62 33.33
C GLY A 165 -0.92 5.50 33.48
N SER A 166 0.29 4.95 33.46
CA SER A 166 1.55 5.67 33.60
C SER A 166 2.12 6.11 32.26
N ALA A 167 2.57 7.37 32.19
CA ALA A 167 3.32 7.91 31.06
C ALA A 167 4.66 7.19 30.80
N GLY A 168 5.18 6.46 31.79
CA GLY A 168 6.41 5.69 31.65
C GLY A 168 6.23 4.31 31.02
N GLN A 169 4.97 3.86 30.82
CA GLN A 169 4.66 2.55 30.23
C GLN A 169 4.04 2.73 28.84
N ARG A 170 4.54 1.96 27.86
CA ARG A 170 3.89 1.80 26.55
C ARG A 170 2.57 1.06 26.70
N ILE A 171 1.61 1.34 25.81
CA ILE A 171 0.32 0.67 25.79
C ILE A 171 0.49 -0.71 25.15
N ASN A 172 0.16 -1.79 25.86
CA ASN A 172 0.16 -3.13 25.31
C ASN A 172 -1.24 -3.47 24.76
N VAL A 173 -1.28 -3.95 23.52
CA VAL A 173 -2.49 -4.42 22.87
C VAL A 173 -2.33 -5.93 22.63
N ARG A 174 -3.24 -6.72 23.21
CA ARG A 174 -3.36 -8.14 22.89
C ARG A 174 -4.27 -8.26 21.69
N MET A 175 -3.72 -8.79 20.60
CA MET A 175 -4.42 -8.92 19.33
C MET A 175 -3.93 -10.12 18.57
N THR A 176 -4.77 -10.65 17.68
CA THR A 176 -4.34 -11.62 16.67
C THR A 176 -3.84 -10.86 15.45
N TRP A 177 -2.54 -10.98 15.13
CA TRP A 177 -1.99 -10.36 13.93
C TRP A 177 -2.49 -11.08 12.66
N ALA A 178 -3.25 -10.37 11.85
CA ALA A 178 -3.92 -10.84 10.64
C ALA A 178 -4.07 -9.68 9.63
N ARG A 179 -2.93 -9.19 9.11
CA ARG A 179 -2.90 -8.11 8.10
C ARG A 179 -3.15 -8.68 6.70
N ARG A 180 -4.20 -8.20 6.04
CA ARG A 180 -4.55 -8.62 4.67
C ARG A 180 -3.59 -8.04 3.64
N ARG A 181 -3.29 -8.85 2.62
CA ARG A 181 -2.57 -8.50 1.41
C ARG A 181 -3.53 -8.53 0.22
N HIS A 182 -3.45 -7.52 -0.64
CA HIS A 182 -4.25 -7.37 -1.86
C HIS A 182 -3.35 -7.00 -3.07
N GLY A 183 -3.80 -7.38 -4.28
CA GLY A 183 -3.09 -7.28 -5.56
C GLY A 183 -1.57 -7.21 -5.48
N ARG A 184 -0.94 -6.04 -5.70
CA ARG A 184 0.54 -5.96 -5.74
C ARG A 184 1.22 -6.51 -4.48
N LEU A 185 0.61 -6.29 -3.32
CA LEU A 185 1.11 -6.81 -2.05
C LEU A 185 0.76 -8.28 -1.84
N ALA A 186 -0.20 -8.85 -2.56
CA ALA A 186 -0.50 -10.28 -2.54
C ALA A 186 0.23 -11.07 -3.63
N ALA A 187 0.74 -10.40 -4.66
CA ALA A 187 1.41 -11.01 -5.79
C ALA A 187 2.76 -11.62 -5.38
N TYR A 188 3.00 -12.86 -5.81
CA TYR A 188 4.21 -13.61 -5.51
C TYR A 188 4.53 -14.59 -6.65
N LEU A 189 5.77 -15.10 -6.63
CA LEU A 189 6.19 -16.21 -7.47
C LEU A 189 6.32 -17.47 -6.63
N ALA A 190 5.72 -18.57 -7.08
CA ALA A 190 5.85 -19.87 -6.44
C ALA A 190 7.23 -20.52 -6.72
N GLU A 191 7.84 -20.16 -7.85
CA GLU A 191 9.11 -20.71 -8.32
C GLU A 191 10.18 -19.60 -8.41
N ASP A 192 11.45 -19.99 -8.34
CA ASP A 192 12.57 -19.06 -8.49
C ASP A 192 12.61 -18.48 -9.92
N PRO A 193 12.49 -17.15 -10.08
CA PRO A 193 12.51 -16.52 -11.39
C PRO A 193 13.85 -16.64 -12.13
N ALA A 194 14.96 -16.99 -11.46
CA ALA A 194 16.30 -17.08 -12.06
C ALA A 194 16.42 -18.07 -13.23
N GLY A 195 15.49 -19.04 -13.34
CA GLY A 195 15.43 -19.96 -14.48
C GLY A 195 14.85 -19.34 -15.76
N SER A 196 14.21 -18.17 -15.67
CA SER A 196 13.63 -17.47 -16.83
C SER A 196 14.67 -16.57 -17.52
N PRO A 197 14.50 -16.26 -18.83
CA PRO A 197 15.42 -15.38 -19.55
C PRO A 197 15.58 -14.02 -18.86
N ALA A 198 16.82 -13.52 -18.80
CA ALA A 198 17.09 -12.19 -18.26
C ALA A 198 16.70 -11.11 -19.28
N ILE A 199 15.86 -10.17 -18.87
CA ILE A 199 15.45 -9.02 -19.68
C ILE A 199 16.11 -7.78 -19.10
N GLU A 200 16.81 -7.02 -19.93
CA GLU A 200 17.29 -5.69 -19.55
C GLU A 200 16.11 -4.73 -19.60
N VAL A 201 15.85 -4.04 -18.48
CA VAL A 201 14.79 -3.07 -18.33
C VAL A 201 15.41 -1.70 -18.15
N GLU A 202 15.13 -0.78 -19.06
CA GLU A 202 15.56 0.62 -18.98
C GLU A 202 14.34 1.52 -18.79
N VAL A 203 14.38 2.41 -17.81
CA VAL A 203 13.32 3.42 -17.62
C VAL A 203 13.59 4.58 -18.57
N ILE A 204 12.70 4.76 -19.56
CA ILE A 204 12.85 5.80 -20.60
C ILE A 204 12.26 7.12 -20.13
N SER A 205 11.14 7.06 -19.42
CA SER A 205 10.41 8.23 -18.93
C SER A 205 9.65 7.91 -17.65
N GLY A 206 9.23 8.97 -16.95
CA GLY A 206 8.46 8.86 -15.72
C GLY A 206 9.29 8.46 -14.49
N LYS A 207 8.64 8.48 -13.34
CA LYS A 207 9.24 8.05 -12.07
C LYS A 207 8.84 6.61 -11.79
N ALA A 208 9.77 5.69 -12.02
CA ALA A 208 9.55 4.30 -11.72
C ALA A 208 9.65 4.02 -10.20
N GLY A 209 8.90 3.01 -9.75
CA GLY A 209 8.97 2.55 -8.36
C GLY A 209 10.20 1.67 -8.09
N PRO A 210 10.43 1.30 -6.82
CA PRO A 210 11.45 0.31 -6.46
C PRO A 210 11.28 -0.99 -7.25
N GLY A 211 12.39 -1.58 -7.69
CA GLY A 211 12.40 -2.84 -8.44
C GLY A 211 12.07 -2.73 -9.94
N VAL A 212 11.92 -1.51 -10.48
CA VAL A 212 11.81 -1.27 -11.93
C VAL A 212 13.16 -0.83 -12.48
N GLY A 213 13.68 -1.57 -13.47
CA GLY A 213 14.93 -1.27 -14.14
C GLY A 213 16.03 -2.31 -13.87
N GLY A 214 17.10 -2.26 -14.67
CA GLY A 214 18.20 -3.21 -14.62
C GLY A 214 17.84 -4.57 -15.22
N VAL A 215 18.73 -5.54 -15.02
CA VAL A 215 18.55 -6.90 -15.55
C VAL A 215 17.61 -7.68 -14.64
N THR A 216 16.41 -7.99 -15.13
CA THR A 216 15.35 -8.65 -14.36
C THR A 216 14.93 -9.94 -15.07
N PRO A 217 14.76 -11.08 -14.36
CA PRO A 217 14.26 -12.29 -15.00
C PRO A 217 12.83 -12.09 -15.53
N ALA A 218 12.54 -12.64 -16.72
CA ALA A 218 11.28 -12.50 -17.43
C ALA A 218 10.06 -12.83 -16.56
N LEU A 219 10.12 -13.90 -15.77
CA LEU A 219 9.01 -14.31 -14.91
C LEU A 219 8.70 -13.26 -13.83
N GLN A 220 9.74 -12.67 -13.21
CA GLN A 220 9.58 -11.60 -12.23
C GLN A 220 9.01 -10.34 -12.89
N LEU A 221 9.53 -9.97 -14.06
CA LEU A 221 9.09 -8.81 -14.80
C LEU A 221 7.59 -8.92 -15.16
N GLU A 222 7.17 -10.05 -15.73
CA GLU A 222 5.79 -10.27 -16.19
C GLU A 222 4.78 -10.40 -15.04
N ARG A 223 5.18 -10.96 -13.89
CA ARG A 223 4.25 -11.27 -12.79
C ARG A 223 4.24 -10.25 -11.65
N LEU A 224 5.34 -9.53 -11.43
CA LEU A 224 5.49 -8.65 -10.25
C LEU A 224 5.72 -7.18 -10.61
N VAL A 225 6.19 -6.88 -11.82
CA VAL A 225 6.60 -5.51 -12.22
C VAL A 225 5.62 -4.91 -13.22
N LEU A 226 5.54 -5.47 -14.43
CA LEU A 226 4.70 -4.96 -15.51
C LEU A 226 3.20 -4.84 -15.16
N PRO A 227 2.60 -5.72 -14.32
CA PRO A 227 1.19 -5.59 -14.00
C PRO A 227 0.81 -4.34 -13.20
N TRP A 228 1.79 -3.69 -12.55
CA TRP A 228 1.61 -2.47 -11.75
C TRP A 228 2.57 -1.33 -12.17
N LEU A 229 3.14 -1.39 -13.37
CA LEU A 229 3.89 -0.27 -13.96
C LEU A 229 3.05 1.02 -13.86
N PRO A 230 3.55 2.17 -13.39
CA PRO A 230 2.76 3.40 -13.40
C PRO A 230 2.38 3.86 -14.83
N ASP A 231 1.26 4.54 -15.01
CA ASP A 231 0.78 5.07 -16.29
C ASP A 231 1.73 6.08 -16.97
N GLU A 232 2.42 6.91 -16.18
CA GLU A 232 3.42 7.88 -16.68
C GLU A 232 4.79 7.26 -16.98
N VAL A 233 4.98 5.95 -16.80
CA VAL A 233 6.28 5.28 -16.96
C VAL A 233 6.33 4.49 -18.26
N THR A 234 7.31 4.82 -19.10
CA THR A 234 7.70 4.01 -20.26
C THR A 234 8.99 3.25 -19.94
N VAL A 235 9.01 1.95 -20.22
CA VAL A 235 10.21 1.11 -20.10
C VAL A 235 10.59 0.51 -21.43
N ARG A 236 11.90 0.42 -21.69
CA ARG A 236 12.44 -0.39 -22.78
C ARG A 236 12.80 -1.77 -22.24
N LEU A 237 12.32 -2.80 -22.91
CA LEU A 237 12.58 -4.20 -22.60
C LEU A 237 13.48 -4.77 -23.69
N THR A 238 14.68 -5.20 -23.32
CA THR A 238 15.66 -5.77 -24.27
C THR A 238 15.97 -7.22 -23.90
N THR A 239 15.78 -8.13 -24.87
CA THR A 239 16.10 -9.55 -24.72
C THR A 239 17.60 -9.82 -24.97
N PRO A 240 18.13 -10.97 -24.52
CA PRO A 240 19.55 -11.31 -24.73
C PRO A 240 19.98 -11.42 -26.19
N ASP A 241 19.06 -11.69 -27.11
CA ASP A 241 19.30 -11.72 -28.56
C ASP A 241 19.22 -10.33 -29.23
N GLY A 242 19.02 -9.27 -28.44
CA GLY A 242 19.06 -7.88 -28.89
C GLY A 242 17.74 -7.33 -29.41
N ARG A 243 16.63 -8.08 -29.32
CA ARG A 243 15.30 -7.51 -29.62
C ARG A 243 14.91 -6.55 -28.51
N ALA A 244 14.35 -5.40 -28.87
CA ALA A 244 13.94 -4.40 -27.91
C ALA A 244 12.58 -3.80 -28.30
N ILE A 245 11.75 -3.55 -27.29
CA ILE A 245 10.49 -2.81 -27.42
C ILE A 245 10.40 -1.76 -26.32
N GLU A 246 9.73 -0.65 -26.59
CA GLU A 246 9.28 0.28 -25.56
C GLU A 246 7.84 -0.04 -25.21
N VAL A 247 7.54 -0.09 -23.91
CA VAL A 247 6.22 -0.44 -23.38
C VAL A 247 5.79 0.62 -22.38
N HIS A 248 4.57 1.12 -22.51
CA HIS A 248 3.88 1.94 -21.52
C HIS A 248 2.53 1.31 -21.15
N ARG A 249 1.90 1.85 -20.11
CA ARG A 249 0.58 1.42 -19.68
C ARG A 249 -0.51 2.31 -20.27
N GLU A 250 -1.60 1.68 -20.68
CA GLU A 250 -2.90 2.31 -20.85
C GLU A 250 -3.93 1.58 -19.99
N PHE A 251 -4.23 2.12 -18.81
CA PHE A 251 -5.10 1.51 -17.81
C PHE A 251 -4.67 0.08 -17.42
N ASP A 252 -5.42 -0.96 -17.81
CA ASP A 252 -5.12 -2.37 -17.55
C ASP A 252 -4.33 -3.05 -18.69
N ARG A 253 -3.94 -2.29 -19.71
CA ARG A 253 -3.20 -2.77 -20.87
C ARG A 253 -1.76 -2.28 -20.86
N LEU A 254 -0.92 -3.06 -21.52
CA LEU A 254 0.44 -2.67 -21.88
C LEU A 254 0.48 -2.50 -23.39
N VAL A 255 1.04 -1.39 -23.84
CA VAL A 255 1.04 -0.96 -25.24
C VAL A 255 2.49 -0.69 -25.64
N ASP A 256 2.89 -1.14 -26.84
CA ASP A 256 4.20 -0.82 -27.39
C ASP A 256 4.18 0.40 -28.34
N ALA A 257 5.37 0.81 -28.79
CA ALA A 257 5.53 1.94 -29.70
C ALA A 257 4.82 1.77 -31.07
N ASP A 258 4.55 0.52 -31.48
CA ASP A 258 3.83 0.19 -32.71
C ASP A 258 2.31 0.12 -32.51
N GLY A 259 1.83 0.34 -31.28
CA GLY A 259 0.41 0.29 -30.91
C GLY A 259 -0.12 -1.12 -30.66
N ARG A 260 0.75 -2.14 -30.61
CA ARG A 260 0.36 -3.49 -30.21
C ARG A 260 0.06 -3.50 -28.72
N GLN A 261 -0.93 -4.28 -28.33
CA GLN A 261 -1.43 -4.28 -26.96
C GLN A 261 -1.55 -5.70 -26.39
N THR A 262 -1.39 -5.80 -25.08
CA THR A 262 -1.57 -7.02 -24.32
C THR A 262 -2.14 -6.72 -22.93
N GLY A 263 -2.64 -7.74 -22.25
CA GLY A 263 -3.05 -7.61 -20.85
C GLY A 263 -1.84 -7.37 -19.94
N ARG A 264 -2.05 -6.71 -18.79
CA ARG A 264 -0.96 -6.34 -17.87
C ARG A 264 -0.11 -7.50 -17.33
N PHE A 265 -0.59 -8.75 -17.42
CA PHE A 265 0.13 -9.97 -17.04
C PHE A 265 0.73 -10.76 -18.21
N ALA A 266 0.68 -10.22 -19.43
CA ALA A 266 1.20 -10.83 -20.65
C ALA A 266 2.11 -9.85 -21.41
N GLY A 267 2.68 -8.87 -20.71
CA GLY A 267 3.51 -7.80 -21.28
C GLY A 267 4.66 -8.29 -22.16
N LEU A 268 5.23 -9.46 -21.85
CA LEU A 268 6.37 -10.00 -22.60
C LEU A 268 5.97 -10.64 -23.94
N SER A 269 4.68 -10.89 -24.19
CA SER A 269 4.23 -11.37 -25.51
C SER A 269 4.53 -10.36 -26.63
N LEU A 270 4.61 -9.06 -26.28
CA LEU A 270 4.97 -8.00 -27.22
C LEU A 270 6.40 -8.15 -27.78
N LEU A 271 7.29 -8.92 -27.13
CA LEU A 271 8.62 -9.22 -27.68
C LEU A 271 8.58 -10.27 -28.81
N GLY A 272 7.44 -10.95 -29.01
CA GLY A 272 7.19 -11.90 -30.09
C GLY A 272 6.77 -11.22 -31.40
N GLU A 273 7.00 -11.91 -32.53
CA GLU A 273 6.49 -11.47 -33.84
C GLU A 273 5.00 -11.82 -33.98
N GLY A 274 4.16 -10.84 -34.30
CA GLY A 274 2.73 -11.05 -34.63
C GLY A 274 1.76 -11.24 -33.45
N GLU A 275 2.25 -11.40 -32.22
CA GLU A 275 1.42 -11.53 -31.02
C GLU A 275 1.08 -10.15 -30.42
N GLY A 276 0.19 -9.41 -31.06
CA GLY A 276 -0.28 -8.10 -30.57
C GLY A 276 -1.64 -7.64 -31.11
N GLU A 277 -2.26 -8.40 -32.01
CA GLU A 277 -3.53 -8.08 -32.67
C GLU A 277 -4.73 -8.87 -32.10
N GLY A 278 -4.69 -9.24 -30.82
CA GLY A 278 -5.84 -9.84 -30.13
C GLY A 278 -6.68 -8.77 -29.42
N ASP A 279 -8.00 -8.93 -29.39
CA ASP A 279 -8.85 -8.17 -28.46
C ASP A 279 -8.41 -8.46 -27.01
N VAL A 280 -7.69 -7.53 -26.40
CA VAL A 280 -7.33 -7.61 -24.97
C VAL A 280 -8.62 -7.46 -24.17
N ILE A 281 -9.07 -8.54 -23.54
CA ILE A 281 -10.25 -8.53 -22.70
C ILE A 281 -10.00 -7.58 -21.52
N PRO A 282 -10.79 -6.51 -21.37
CA PRO A 282 -10.68 -5.62 -20.21
C PRO A 282 -10.91 -6.38 -18.91
N GLU A 283 -10.12 -6.08 -17.88
CA GLU A 283 -10.37 -6.53 -16.52
C GLU A 283 -11.48 -5.68 -15.89
N ASP A 284 -12.50 -6.35 -15.34
CA ASP A 284 -13.59 -5.70 -14.62
C ASP A 284 -13.14 -5.23 -13.22
N GLY A 285 -13.75 -4.15 -12.71
CA GLY A 285 -13.56 -3.72 -11.32
C GLY A 285 -12.18 -3.13 -11.00
N LEU A 286 -11.42 -2.70 -12.01
CA LEU A 286 -10.17 -1.96 -11.83
C LEU A 286 -10.40 -0.46 -11.81
N LEU A 287 -9.55 0.24 -11.05
CA LEU A 287 -9.40 1.69 -11.05
C LEU A 287 -7.95 2.05 -11.34
N SER A 288 -7.71 3.16 -12.04
CA SER A 288 -6.39 3.79 -12.07
C SER A 288 -6.26 4.70 -10.86
N VAL A 289 -5.39 4.36 -9.92
CA VAL A 289 -5.33 4.99 -8.59
C VAL A 289 -3.98 5.67 -8.36
N LEU A 290 -4.06 6.92 -7.92
CA LEU A 290 -2.93 7.74 -7.48
C LEU A 290 -3.06 8.03 -5.98
N VAL A 291 -1.99 7.78 -5.24
CA VAL A 291 -1.98 7.94 -3.77
C VAL A 291 -0.82 8.84 -3.37
N SER A 292 -1.12 9.88 -2.58
CA SER A 292 -0.16 10.94 -2.22
C SER A 292 1.10 10.45 -1.50
N THR A 293 1.01 9.31 -0.80
CA THR A 293 2.10 8.76 0.02
C THR A 293 3.13 7.96 -0.77
N THR A 294 2.82 7.60 -2.03
CA THR A 294 3.74 6.81 -2.86
C THR A 294 4.74 7.69 -3.62
N GLY A 295 4.32 8.91 -4.00
CA GLY A 295 5.09 9.78 -4.88
C GLY A 295 5.38 9.16 -6.25
N LEU A 296 4.53 8.26 -6.72
CA LEU A 296 4.57 7.57 -8.02
C LEU A 296 3.27 7.85 -8.78
N GLY A 297 3.27 7.66 -10.10
CA GLY A 297 2.09 7.83 -10.96
C GLY A 297 0.97 6.82 -10.69
N CYS A 298 -0.15 6.94 -11.41
CA CYS A 298 -1.32 6.10 -11.19
C CYS A 298 -1.03 4.64 -11.54
N ARG A 299 -1.69 3.72 -10.83
CA ARG A 299 -1.56 2.28 -11.07
C ARG A 299 -2.92 1.61 -11.12
N PRO A 300 -3.06 0.52 -11.90
CA PRO A 300 -4.27 -0.30 -11.85
C PRO A 300 -4.36 -0.96 -10.48
N MET A 301 -5.47 -0.75 -9.80
CA MET A 301 -5.78 -1.34 -8.51
C MET A 301 -7.16 -1.99 -8.58
N THR A 302 -7.26 -3.19 -8.02
CA THR A 302 -8.56 -3.79 -7.71
C THR A 302 -9.26 -2.99 -6.60
N LEU A 303 -10.57 -3.18 -6.45
CA LEU A 303 -11.31 -2.55 -5.34
C LEU A 303 -10.72 -2.85 -3.95
N PRO A 304 -10.36 -4.09 -3.60
CA PRO A 304 -9.70 -4.37 -2.33
C PRO A 304 -8.35 -3.66 -2.15
N GLU A 305 -7.55 -3.53 -3.21
CA GLU A 305 -6.32 -2.72 -3.18
C GLU A 305 -6.61 -1.25 -2.92
N THR A 306 -7.62 -0.70 -3.60
CA THR A 306 -8.03 0.69 -3.48
C THR A 306 -8.56 1.02 -2.08
N PHE A 307 -9.40 0.14 -1.50
CA PHE A 307 -9.90 0.29 -0.13
C PHE A 307 -8.77 0.20 0.90
N ALA A 308 -7.83 -0.75 0.73
CA ALA A 308 -6.67 -0.84 1.59
C ALA A 308 -5.79 0.43 1.51
N ALA A 309 -5.63 1.00 0.31
CA ALA A 309 -4.92 2.27 0.13
C ALA A 309 -5.63 3.43 0.81
N LEU A 310 -6.95 3.58 0.61
CA LEU A 310 -7.77 4.61 1.26
C LEU A 310 -7.71 4.52 2.78
N ARG A 311 -7.89 3.31 3.35
CA ARG A 311 -7.83 3.12 4.80
C ARG A 311 -6.43 3.30 5.38
N GLY A 312 -5.39 3.07 4.58
CA GLY A 312 -4.00 3.29 4.97
C GLY A 312 -3.55 4.75 4.96
N LEU A 313 -4.37 5.67 4.45
CA LEU A 313 -4.02 7.08 4.35
C LEU A 313 -3.98 7.77 5.73
N PRO A 314 -2.89 8.48 6.07
CA PRO A 314 -2.88 9.38 7.23
C PRO A 314 -3.96 10.46 7.10
N CYS A 315 -4.67 10.80 8.17
CA CYS A 315 -5.70 11.84 8.15
C CYS A 315 -5.13 13.28 8.14
N THR A 316 -3.86 13.44 7.74
CA THR A 316 -3.11 14.69 7.70
C THR A 316 -2.70 15.06 6.26
N ARG A 317 -3.60 15.70 5.49
CA ARG A 317 -3.35 16.22 4.13
C ARG A 317 -2.95 15.17 3.08
N SER A 318 -3.20 13.90 3.36
CA SER A 318 -3.05 12.85 2.35
C SER A 318 -4.27 12.80 1.44
N TRP A 319 -4.09 12.28 0.23
CA TRP A 319 -5.14 12.21 -0.77
C TRP A 319 -5.02 10.97 -1.65
N LEU A 320 -6.15 10.59 -2.23
CA LEU A 320 -6.27 9.53 -3.21
C LEU A 320 -7.14 10.03 -4.36
N SER A 321 -6.70 9.79 -5.58
CA SER A 321 -7.49 10.01 -6.79
C SER A 321 -7.65 8.68 -7.52
N ALA A 322 -8.88 8.37 -7.92
CA ALA A 322 -9.21 7.18 -8.67
C ALA A 322 -9.95 7.54 -9.95
N VAL A 323 -9.52 6.93 -11.05
CA VAL A 323 -10.09 7.15 -12.38
C VAL A 323 -10.65 5.82 -12.90
N GLY A 324 -11.91 5.84 -13.33
CA GLY A 324 -12.58 4.74 -14.01
C GLY A 324 -12.12 4.61 -15.46
N ARG A 325 -12.53 3.54 -16.13
CA ARG A 325 -12.10 3.22 -17.50
C ARG A 325 -12.51 4.29 -18.51
N SER A 326 -13.68 4.89 -18.33
CA SER A 326 -14.20 6.00 -19.15
C SER A 326 -13.55 7.36 -18.88
N GLY A 327 -12.63 7.45 -17.91
CA GLY A 327 -12.00 8.70 -17.47
C GLY A 327 -12.77 9.43 -16.37
N GLY A 328 -13.89 8.88 -15.88
CA GLY A 328 -14.58 9.42 -14.71
C GLY A 328 -13.69 9.43 -13.47
N CYS A 329 -13.66 10.54 -12.74
CA CYS A 329 -12.73 10.73 -11.60
C CYS A 329 -13.49 10.87 -10.28
N VAL A 330 -13.04 10.12 -9.27
CA VAL A 330 -13.43 10.28 -7.87
C VAL A 330 -12.15 10.52 -7.07
N GLN A 331 -12.06 11.68 -6.42
CA GLN A 331 -10.89 12.05 -5.64
C GLN A 331 -11.27 12.46 -4.23
N MET A 332 -10.35 12.27 -3.30
CA MET A 332 -10.56 12.58 -1.90
C MET A 332 -9.29 13.04 -1.21
N VAL A 333 -9.44 13.94 -0.25
CA VAL A 333 -8.34 14.48 0.56
C VAL A 333 -8.75 14.54 2.02
N TRP A 334 -7.83 14.15 2.90
CA TRP A 334 -7.97 14.39 4.32
C TRP A 334 -7.56 15.82 4.65
N GLU A 335 -8.51 16.66 5.04
CA GLU A 335 -8.28 18.02 5.49
C GLU A 335 -8.90 18.24 6.87
N GLU A 336 -8.10 18.76 7.81
CA GLU A 336 -8.56 19.06 9.18
C GLU A 336 -9.25 17.85 9.87
N GLY A 337 -8.76 16.63 9.66
CA GLY A 337 -9.34 15.42 10.25
C GLY A 337 -10.68 14.98 9.63
N ARG A 338 -11.05 15.56 8.47
CA ARG A 338 -12.27 15.21 7.72
C ARG A 338 -11.90 14.80 6.30
N LEU A 339 -12.63 13.84 5.74
CA LEU A 339 -12.41 13.37 4.37
C LEU A 339 -13.28 14.18 3.42
N TRP A 340 -12.68 15.08 2.66
CA TRP A 340 -13.35 15.75 1.54
C TRP A 340 -13.34 14.81 0.34
N LEU A 341 -14.52 14.44 -0.17
CA LEU A 341 -14.73 13.58 -1.33
C LEU A 341 -15.37 14.41 -2.44
N GLU A 342 -14.84 14.33 -3.65
CA GLU A 342 -15.33 15.11 -4.79
C GLU A 342 -15.11 14.45 -6.14
N THR A 343 -15.77 15.04 -7.15
CA THR A 343 -15.50 14.79 -8.57
C THR A 343 -15.37 16.12 -9.31
N PRO A 344 -14.35 16.30 -10.16
CA PRO A 344 -14.20 17.50 -10.96
C PRO A 344 -15.12 17.51 -12.19
N ASP A 345 -15.66 18.68 -12.52
CA ASP A 345 -16.39 18.93 -13.77
C ASP A 345 -15.75 20.11 -14.51
N VAL A 346 -15.12 19.79 -15.65
CA VAL A 346 -14.43 20.78 -16.48
C VAL A 346 -15.42 21.71 -17.18
N GLU A 347 -16.57 21.22 -17.61
CA GLU A 347 -17.59 22.03 -18.29
C GLU A 347 -18.20 23.05 -17.33
N ALA A 348 -18.42 22.65 -16.08
CA ALA A 348 -18.95 23.51 -15.03
C ALA A 348 -17.88 24.41 -14.38
N ALA A 349 -16.60 24.19 -14.68
CA ALA A 349 -15.47 24.80 -13.96
C ALA A 349 -15.63 24.70 -12.43
N ALA A 350 -16.05 23.52 -11.94
CA ALA A 350 -16.37 23.32 -10.53
C ALA A 350 -16.25 21.86 -10.05
N SER A 351 -15.99 21.67 -8.76
CA SER A 351 -15.93 20.36 -8.09
C SER A 351 -17.23 20.15 -7.40
N PHE A 352 -17.74 18.94 -7.48
CA PHE A 352 -18.91 18.54 -6.74
C PHE A 352 -18.47 17.58 -5.65
N GLY A 353 -18.59 18.02 -4.41
CA GLY A 353 -18.10 17.24 -3.27
C GLY A 353 -18.77 17.52 -1.95
N LYS A 354 -18.41 16.72 -0.95
CA LYS A 354 -18.85 16.86 0.45
C LYS A 354 -17.78 16.31 1.39
N TYR A 355 -17.87 16.66 2.66
CA TYR A 355 -17.23 15.86 3.71
C TYR A 355 -17.98 14.54 3.85
N ALA A 356 -17.30 13.44 3.56
CA ALA A 356 -17.84 12.10 3.53
C ALA A 356 -17.24 11.23 4.63
N THR A 357 -17.93 10.16 4.97
CA THR A 357 -17.37 9.05 5.74
C THR A 357 -16.50 8.17 4.84
N VAL A 358 -15.61 7.36 5.43
CA VAL A 358 -14.82 6.36 4.68
C VAL A 358 -15.74 5.38 3.93
N ALA A 359 -16.86 4.96 4.54
CA ALA A 359 -17.82 4.08 3.90
C ALA A 359 -18.51 4.70 2.68
N GLU A 360 -18.86 6.00 2.73
CA GLU A 360 -19.38 6.72 1.56
C GLU A 360 -18.32 6.80 0.45
N ALA A 361 -17.06 7.06 0.79
CA ALA A 361 -15.97 7.09 -0.18
C ALA A 361 -15.73 5.71 -0.82
N GLU A 362 -15.71 4.62 -0.03
CA GLU A 362 -15.64 3.25 -0.53
C GLU A 362 -16.80 2.92 -1.47
N SER A 363 -18.01 3.36 -1.13
CA SER A 363 -19.19 3.18 -1.99
C SER A 363 -19.05 3.91 -3.34
N MET A 364 -18.51 5.13 -3.37
CA MET A 364 -18.28 5.85 -4.63
C MET A 364 -17.18 5.22 -5.48
N LEU A 365 -16.14 4.69 -4.85
CA LEU A 365 -15.09 3.93 -5.52
C LEU A 365 -15.62 2.62 -6.11
N ALA A 366 -16.49 1.91 -5.37
CA ALA A 366 -17.15 0.69 -5.86
C ALA A 366 -17.99 0.97 -7.12
N VAL A 367 -18.84 1.99 -7.07
CA VAL A 367 -19.66 2.38 -8.22
C VAL A 367 -18.79 2.79 -9.41
N LEU A 368 -17.70 3.53 -9.18
CA LEU A 368 -16.77 3.88 -10.25
C LEU A 368 -16.12 2.65 -10.89
N ALA A 369 -15.73 1.65 -10.10
CA ALA A 369 -15.04 0.47 -10.61
C ALA A 369 -15.98 -0.52 -11.30
N GLU A 370 -17.20 -0.70 -10.78
CA GLU A 370 -18.15 -1.72 -11.24
C GLU A 370 -19.09 -1.21 -12.33
N GLU A 371 -19.48 0.07 -12.27
CA GLU A 371 -20.42 0.68 -13.21
C GLU A 371 -19.74 1.65 -14.19
N ASP A 372 -18.44 1.93 -14.04
CA ASP A 372 -17.70 2.95 -14.79
C ASP A 372 -18.41 4.32 -14.78
N ARG A 373 -19.00 4.66 -13.63
CA ARG A 373 -19.86 5.83 -13.43
C ARG A 373 -19.46 6.63 -12.22
N VAL A 374 -19.43 7.95 -12.36
CA VAL A 374 -19.20 8.88 -11.25
C VAL A 374 -20.53 9.15 -10.52
N ALA A 375 -20.68 8.59 -9.32
CA ALA A 375 -21.90 8.70 -8.50
C ALA A 375 -21.81 9.75 -7.37
N VAL A 376 -20.72 10.54 -7.28
CA VAL A 376 -20.52 11.49 -6.17
C VAL A 376 -21.69 12.45 -6.01
N ARG A 377 -22.30 12.91 -7.11
CA ARG A 377 -23.45 13.83 -7.12
C ARG A 377 -24.74 13.21 -6.58
N ASP A 378 -24.81 11.88 -6.50
CA ASP A 378 -25.97 11.17 -5.97
C ASP A 378 -26.00 11.23 -4.43
N LEU A 379 -24.89 11.59 -3.79
CA LEU A 379 -24.80 11.74 -2.34
C LEU A 379 -25.57 12.98 -1.84
N ALA A 380 -26.27 12.81 -0.72
CA ALA A 380 -26.92 13.92 -0.06
C ALA A 380 -25.88 14.93 0.49
N GLY A 381 -26.14 16.22 0.27
CA GLY A 381 -25.33 17.33 0.81
C GLY A 381 -24.09 17.70 -0.02
N VAL A 382 -24.02 17.25 -1.27
CA VAL A 382 -22.97 17.66 -2.23
C VAL A 382 -23.11 19.15 -2.53
N ILE A 383 -21.99 19.86 -2.50
CA ILE A 383 -21.88 21.27 -2.87
C ILE A 383 -20.97 21.43 -4.09
N ALA A 384 -21.19 22.49 -4.86
CA ALA A 384 -20.30 22.90 -5.94
C ALA A 384 -19.23 23.88 -5.41
N LYS A 385 -17.95 23.63 -5.71
CA LYS A 385 -16.80 24.50 -5.45
C LYS A 385 -16.19 24.94 -6.80
N PRO A 386 -16.45 26.17 -7.28
CA PRO A 386 -15.86 26.66 -8.54
C PRO A 386 -14.33 26.82 -8.48
N TRP A 387 -13.66 26.79 -9.63
CA TRP A 387 -12.24 27.12 -9.81
C TRP A 387 -11.96 28.05 -10.98
#